data_AF-A0A9N9W531-F1
#
_entry.id   AF-A0A9N9W531-F1
#
_cell.length_a   1.000
_cell.length_b   1.000
_cell.length_c   1.000
_cell.angle_alpha   90.00
_cell.angle_beta   90.00
_cell.angle_gamma   90.00
#
_symmetry.space_group_name_H-M   'P 1'
#
loop_
_entity.id
_entity.type
_entity.pdbx_description
1 polymer ?
#
loop_
_entity_poly.entity_id
_entity_poly.type
_entity_poly.pdbx_seq_one_letter_code
_entity_poly.pdbx_strand_id
1 'polypeptide(L)'
;MSPTTIQLLPNEVILCIAAEVDSPRDLSALSRVNRRFHHALDDFLYLQSARRWGNKALLWAAELGKIATADRALGAGGDINATADKALGAREDMNAKEASLHQSLIPRRLRCHRDKHRTDPCNHGCNTPLMLALDAGHYEMVKYLLAIEGRDITSKNECDFHPLQAAVFLRDIAMVKLLLQLEDVNPELAGWELMTPLMTAAAKGHVDVVKLLLDRPDVDPSKGNGYSKTPMFWVAWYGYGEIAKLLLDAGASPNRFFDVYPLEMAVNRGYTDVVRHLLDAGAVPESTSPAGILLDAARCNHPGVFKVILERFPGIDINFSNNAGQTALWYTARHGQEEMVSLLLSRNGIEVNGVYAIGTPVETVETIRRLTTDQLLDHPEVSEPTVLIVAAMQGYSNIVKMLVDTEGIELDAVNVLGETAIEVAYANGHNETAEIIRAAMRAKSTQGRKSHSCII
;
A
#
# COMPACT_ATOMS: atom_id res chain seq x y z
N MET A 1 -27.42 -47.46 -29.53
CA MET A 1 -27.12 -47.60 -28.08
C MET A 1 -27.98 -46.60 -27.33
N SER A 2 -28.57 -46.96 -26.18
CA SER A 2 -29.29 -45.98 -25.36
C SER A 2 -28.30 -44.96 -24.77
N PRO A 3 -28.71 -43.72 -24.48
CA PRO A 3 -27.84 -42.69 -23.88
C PRO A 3 -27.17 -43.14 -22.57
N THR A 4 -27.77 -44.11 -21.88
CA THR A 4 -27.31 -44.68 -20.61
C THR A 4 -26.14 -45.65 -20.76
N THR A 5 -26.01 -46.39 -21.86
CA THR A 5 -24.92 -47.37 -22.04
C THR A 5 -23.56 -46.69 -22.27
N ILE A 6 -23.58 -45.52 -22.90
CA ILE A 6 -22.37 -44.73 -23.23
C ILE A 6 -21.74 -44.11 -21.97
N GLN A 7 -22.52 -43.87 -20.90
CA GLN A 7 -22.03 -43.29 -19.65
C GLN A 7 -21.16 -44.23 -18.81
N LEU A 8 -21.23 -45.54 -19.06
CA LEU A 8 -20.50 -46.57 -18.33
C LEU A 8 -19.14 -46.94 -18.96
N LEU A 9 -18.80 -46.35 -20.12
CA LEU A 9 -17.55 -46.65 -20.80
C LEU A 9 -16.34 -46.03 -20.05
N PRO A 10 -15.21 -46.76 -19.95
CA PRO A 10 -13.93 -46.20 -19.52
C PRO A 10 -13.48 -45.07 -20.44
N ASN A 11 -12.72 -44.09 -19.90
CA ASN A 11 -12.27 -42.94 -20.67
C ASN A 11 -11.37 -43.36 -21.85
N GLU A 12 -10.60 -44.44 -21.75
CA GLU A 12 -9.79 -44.94 -22.87
C GLU A 12 -10.65 -45.40 -24.05
N VAL A 13 -11.76 -46.08 -23.77
CA VAL A 13 -12.69 -46.57 -24.81
C VAL A 13 -13.42 -45.39 -25.48
N ILE A 14 -13.74 -44.35 -24.72
CA ILE A 14 -14.33 -43.10 -25.25
C ILE A 14 -13.38 -42.44 -26.25
N LEU A 15 -12.08 -42.38 -25.93
CA LEU A 15 -11.06 -41.81 -26.81
C LEU A 15 -10.81 -42.67 -28.07
N CYS A 16 -10.86 -44.00 -27.96
CA CYS A 16 -10.78 -44.89 -29.13
C CYS A 16 -11.98 -44.72 -30.06
N ILE A 17 -13.20 -44.61 -29.53
CA ILE A 17 -14.40 -44.34 -30.33
C ILE A 17 -14.26 -42.97 -31.02
N ALA A 18 -13.71 -41.98 -30.33
CA ALA A 18 -13.48 -40.67 -30.91
C ALA A 18 -12.46 -40.68 -32.06
N ALA A 19 -11.44 -41.53 -31.97
CA ALA A 19 -10.39 -41.72 -32.98
C ALA A 19 -10.89 -42.31 -34.31
N GLU A 20 -11.94 -43.14 -34.26
CA GLU A 20 -12.54 -43.79 -35.42
C GLU A 20 -13.66 -42.95 -36.08
N VAL A 21 -14.03 -41.82 -35.50
CA VAL A 21 -15.06 -40.92 -36.03
C VAL A 21 -14.38 -39.80 -36.83
N ASP A 22 -14.33 -39.97 -38.15
CA ASP A 22 -13.69 -39.02 -39.09
C ASP A 22 -14.42 -37.67 -39.25
N SER A 23 -15.60 -37.53 -38.65
CA SER A 23 -16.48 -36.37 -38.82
C SER A 23 -16.53 -35.51 -37.56
N PRO A 24 -15.99 -34.27 -37.60
CA PRO A 24 -16.05 -33.32 -36.49
C PRO A 24 -17.49 -32.99 -36.03
N ARG A 25 -18.47 -33.15 -36.92
CA ARG A 25 -19.89 -32.92 -36.63
C ARG A 25 -20.44 -33.98 -35.68
N ASP A 26 -20.02 -35.22 -35.84
CA ASP A 26 -20.53 -36.35 -35.06
C ASP A 26 -19.89 -36.38 -33.67
N LEU A 27 -18.61 -36.00 -33.56
CA LEU A 27 -17.95 -35.77 -32.27
C LEU A 27 -18.59 -34.62 -31.47
N SER A 28 -18.98 -33.52 -32.14
CA SER A 28 -19.66 -32.38 -31.49
C SER A 28 -21.09 -32.70 -31.05
N ALA A 29 -21.80 -33.54 -31.81
CA ALA A 29 -23.11 -34.04 -31.40
C ALA A 29 -22.99 -34.93 -30.15
N LEU A 30 -21.98 -35.80 -30.09
CA LEU A 30 -21.72 -36.67 -28.94
C LEU A 30 -21.31 -35.88 -27.68
N SER A 31 -20.50 -34.82 -27.81
CA SER A 31 -20.09 -33.99 -26.66
C SER A 31 -21.26 -33.22 -26.04
N ARG A 32 -22.22 -32.75 -26.85
CA ARG A 32 -23.41 -31.99 -26.36
C ARG A 32 -24.36 -32.83 -25.53
N VAL A 33 -24.46 -34.12 -25.83
CA VAL A 33 -25.42 -35.03 -25.18
C VAL A 33 -24.90 -35.54 -23.83
N ASN A 34 -23.59 -35.49 -23.61
CA ASN A 34 -22.99 -36.07 -22.40
C ASN A 34 -21.80 -35.24 -21.90
N ARG A 35 -21.96 -34.65 -20.71
CA ARG A 35 -20.96 -33.80 -20.04
C ARG A 35 -19.62 -34.51 -19.78
N ARG A 36 -19.64 -35.82 -19.51
CA ARG A 36 -18.43 -36.63 -19.31
C ARG A 36 -17.71 -36.88 -20.63
N PHE A 37 -18.46 -37.14 -21.71
CA PHE A 37 -17.93 -37.19 -23.07
C PHE A 37 -17.36 -35.85 -23.50
N HIS A 38 -18.01 -34.73 -23.15
CA HIS A 38 -17.48 -33.40 -23.41
C HIS A 38 -16.11 -33.17 -22.76
N HIS A 39 -15.94 -33.51 -21.49
CA HIS A 39 -14.66 -33.39 -20.81
C HIS A 39 -13.58 -34.35 -21.34
N ALA A 40 -13.96 -35.57 -21.73
CA ALA A 40 -13.02 -36.55 -22.31
C ALA A 40 -12.63 -36.21 -23.76
N LEU A 41 -13.56 -35.65 -24.55
CA LEU A 41 -13.34 -35.20 -25.92
C LEU A 41 -12.74 -33.79 -26.01
N ASP A 42 -12.75 -33.02 -24.94
CA ASP A 42 -12.21 -31.65 -24.93
C ASP A 42 -10.72 -31.67 -25.33
N ASP A 43 -9.95 -32.60 -24.76
CA ASP A 43 -8.57 -32.85 -25.18
C ASP A 43 -8.52 -33.34 -26.64
N PHE A 44 -9.41 -34.27 -27.01
CA PHE A 44 -9.45 -34.89 -28.33
C PHE A 44 -9.79 -33.94 -29.50
N LEU A 45 -10.69 -32.99 -29.30
CA LEU A 45 -11.13 -32.03 -30.32
C LEU A 45 -10.01 -31.04 -30.70
N TYR A 46 -9.20 -30.63 -29.72
CA TYR A 46 -7.99 -29.83 -29.97
C TYR A 46 -6.87 -30.67 -30.62
N LEU A 47 -6.82 -31.98 -30.35
CA LEU A 47 -5.81 -32.91 -30.89
C LEU A 47 -5.96 -33.18 -32.39
N GLN A 48 -7.17 -33.38 -32.91
CA GLN A 48 -7.34 -33.71 -34.34
C GLN A 48 -7.19 -32.50 -35.28
N SER A 49 -7.29 -31.27 -34.76
CA SER A 49 -7.43 -30.09 -35.60
C SER A 49 -6.41 -28.98 -35.30
N ALA A 50 -5.27 -29.34 -34.69
CA ALA A 50 -4.16 -28.43 -34.41
C ALA A 50 -3.67 -27.60 -35.61
N ARG A 51 -3.73 -28.15 -36.84
CA ARG A 51 -3.41 -27.41 -38.09
C ARG A 51 -4.40 -26.28 -38.43
N ARG A 52 -5.65 -26.34 -37.96
CA ARG A 52 -6.69 -25.31 -38.17
C ARG A 52 -6.88 -24.38 -36.97
N TRP A 53 -6.48 -24.80 -35.77
CA TRP A 53 -6.76 -24.08 -34.52
C TRP A 53 -5.52 -23.77 -33.67
N GLY A 54 -4.31 -23.97 -34.20
CA GLY A 54 -3.03 -23.95 -33.46
C GLY A 54 -2.91 -22.89 -32.38
N ASN A 55 -3.13 -21.61 -32.72
CA ASN A 55 -3.02 -20.51 -31.75
C ASN A 55 -4.09 -20.55 -30.65
N LYS A 56 -5.33 -20.92 -30.98
CA LYS A 56 -6.43 -21.04 -30.01
C LYS A 56 -6.24 -22.25 -29.10
N ALA A 57 -5.76 -23.35 -29.68
CA ALA A 57 -5.42 -24.57 -28.97
C ALA A 57 -4.29 -24.32 -27.97
N LEU A 58 -3.27 -23.56 -28.38
CA LEU A 58 -2.16 -23.18 -27.52
C LEU A 58 -2.59 -22.26 -26.37
N LEU A 59 -3.39 -21.22 -26.65
CA LEU A 59 -3.92 -20.33 -25.61
C LEU A 59 -4.77 -21.07 -24.57
N TRP A 60 -5.64 -21.98 -25.03
CA TRP A 60 -6.46 -22.82 -24.14
C TRP A 60 -5.62 -23.82 -23.34
N ALA A 61 -4.67 -24.48 -24.01
CA ALA A 61 -3.75 -25.40 -23.35
C ALA A 61 -2.94 -24.68 -22.26
N ALA A 62 -2.51 -23.46 -22.52
CA ALA A 62 -1.78 -22.65 -21.56
C ALA A 62 -2.64 -22.22 -20.35
N GLU A 63 -3.87 -21.76 -20.57
CA GLU A 63 -4.82 -21.42 -19.48
C GLU A 63 -5.15 -22.62 -18.58
N LEU A 64 -5.14 -23.84 -19.12
CA LEU A 64 -5.44 -25.07 -18.37
C LEU A 64 -4.21 -25.87 -17.93
N GLY A 65 -3.00 -25.44 -18.30
CA GLY A 65 -1.75 -26.14 -17.97
C GLY A 65 -1.54 -27.47 -18.70
N LYS A 66 -2.13 -27.66 -19.88
CA LYS A 66 -2.08 -28.91 -20.67
C LYS A 66 -0.88 -28.99 -21.61
N ILE A 67 0.28 -29.40 -21.09
CA ILE A 67 1.57 -29.40 -21.82
C ILE A 67 1.51 -30.22 -23.12
N ALA A 68 0.96 -31.43 -23.08
CA ALA A 68 0.87 -32.29 -24.27
C ALA A 68 -0.02 -31.73 -25.40
N THR A 69 -0.95 -30.83 -25.06
CA THR A 69 -1.78 -30.14 -26.07
C THR A 69 -1.04 -28.92 -26.61
N ALA A 70 -0.32 -28.19 -25.75
CA ALA A 70 0.54 -27.07 -26.16
C ALA A 70 1.65 -27.53 -27.11
N ASP A 71 2.34 -28.62 -26.80
CA ASP A 71 3.41 -29.21 -27.62
C ASP A 71 2.93 -29.55 -29.05
N ARG A 72 1.78 -30.22 -29.15
CA ARG A 72 1.19 -30.53 -30.46
C ARG A 72 0.71 -29.29 -31.21
N ALA A 73 0.18 -28.29 -30.51
CA ALA A 73 -0.25 -27.03 -31.12
C ALA A 73 0.94 -26.27 -31.72
N LEU A 74 2.07 -26.24 -31.02
CA LEU A 74 3.33 -25.66 -31.50
C LEU A 74 3.92 -26.47 -32.66
N GLY A 75 3.96 -27.80 -32.54
CA GLY A 75 4.41 -28.69 -33.61
C GLY A 75 3.55 -28.62 -34.88
N ALA A 76 2.31 -28.16 -34.78
CA ALA A 76 1.43 -27.89 -35.92
C ALA A 76 1.63 -26.49 -36.55
N GLY A 77 2.61 -25.70 -36.08
CA GLY A 77 2.90 -24.35 -36.56
C GLY A 77 2.18 -23.24 -35.80
N GLY A 78 1.71 -23.50 -34.58
CA GLY A 78 1.15 -22.48 -33.70
C GLY A 78 2.21 -21.43 -33.32
N ASP A 79 1.81 -20.16 -33.31
CA ASP A 79 2.65 -19.04 -32.88
C ASP A 79 2.69 -19.01 -31.34
N ILE A 80 3.88 -19.17 -30.77
CA ILE A 80 4.11 -19.15 -29.33
C ILE A 80 3.74 -17.80 -28.68
N ASN A 81 3.75 -16.73 -29.47
CA ASN A 81 3.41 -15.37 -29.03
C ASN A 81 2.01 -14.94 -29.51
N ALA A 82 1.18 -15.90 -29.93
CA ALA A 82 -0.16 -15.61 -30.41
C ALA A 82 -0.97 -14.87 -29.34
N THR A 83 -1.52 -13.72 -29.67
CA THR A 83 -2.44 -13.01 -28.77
C THR A 83 -3.87 -13.47 -29.00
N ALA A 84 -4.69 -13.36 -27.96
CA ALA A 84 -6.11 -13.68 -28.04
C ALA A 84 -6.82 -12.92 -29.17
N ASP A 85 -6.51 -11.63 -29.37
CA ASP A 85 -7.11 -10.83 -30.45
C ASP A 85 -6.78 -11.35 -31.84
N LYS A 86 -5.50 -11.65 -32.09
CA LYS A 86 -5.05 -12.18 -33.39
C LYS A 86 -5.62 -13.57 -33.64
N ALA A 87 -5.74 -14.38 -32.59
CA ALA A 87 -6.38 -15.69 -32.66
C ALA A 87 -7.88 -15.56 -32.96
N LEU A 88 -8.60 -14.62 -32.34
CA LEU A 88 -10.05 -14.44 -32.48
C LEU A 88 -10.45 -13.72 -33.79
N GLY A 89 -9.58 -12.86 -34.33
CA GLY A 89 -9.81 -12.06 -35.55
C GLY A 89 -9.70 -12.82 -36.88
N ALA A 90 -9.02 -13.98 -36.91
CA ALA A 90 -8.95 -14.83 -38.10
C ALA A 90 -10.31 -15.53 -38.35
N ARG A 91 -11.20 -14.82 -39.05
CA ARG A 91 -12.60 -15.20 -39.25
C ARG A 91 -12.93 -15.60 -40.69
N GLU A 92 -11.92 -15.89 -41.51
CA GLU A 92 -12.16 -15.86 -42.96
C GLU A 92 -13.02 -17.00 -43.51
N ASP A 93 -13.19 -18.16 -42.85
CA ASP A 93 -13.97 -19.27 -43.46
C ASP A 93 -14.88 -20.09 -42.51
N MET A 94 -15.35 -19.53 -41.39
CA MET A 94 -16.14 -20.29 -40.40
C MET A 94 -17.66 -20.08 -40.50
N ASN A 95 -18.44 -21.17 -40.50
CA ASN A 95 -19.89 -21.09 -40.50
C ASN A 95 -20.46 -20.74 -39.09
N ALA A 96 -21.69 -20.23 -39.04
CA ALA A 96 -22.33 -19.73 -37.81
C ALA A 96 -22.49 -20.78 -36.68
N LYS A 97 -22.46 -22.09 -37.00
CA LYS A 97 -22.58 -23.18 -36.02
C LYS A 97 -21.22 -23.54 -35.40
N GLU A 98 -20.14 -23.47 -36.18
CA GLU A 98 -18.76 -23.57 -35.69
C GLU A 98 -18.40 -22.39 -34.78
N ALA A 99 -18.89 -21.19 -35.09
CA ALA A 99 -18.73 -20.01 -34.24
C ALA A 99 -19.36 -20.16 -32.84
N SER A 100 -20.44 -20.94 -32.70
CA SER A 100 -21.09 -21.21 -31.40
C SER A 100 -20.30 -22.20 -30.54
N LEU A 101 -19.73 -23.25 -31.16
CA LEU A 101 -18.83 -24.19 -30.49
C LEU A 101 -17.53 -23.48 -30.05
N HIS A 102 -17.00 -22.62 -30.93
CA HIS A 102 -15.86 -21.75 -30.68
C HIS A 102 -16.08 -20.85 -29.45
N GLN A 103 -17.27 -20.23 -29.29
CA GLN A 103 -17.58 -19.38 -28.14
C GLN A 103 -17.58 -20.12 -26.79
N SER A 104 -17.96 -21.40 -26.75
CA SER A 104 -17.92 -22.22 -25.55
C SER A 104 -16.52 -22.75 -25.19
N LEU A 105 -15.61 -22.80 -26.17
CA LEU A 105 -14.27 -23.37 -26.06
C LEU A 105 -13.16 -22.32 -25.83
N ILE A 106 -13.43 -21.05 -26.14
CA ILE A 106 -12.56 -19.93 -25.73
C ILE A 106 -12.40 -19.96 -24.20
N PRO A 107 -11.17 -19.89 -23.66
CA PRO A 107 -10.87 -19.62 -22.26
C PRO A 107 -11.89 -18.77 -21.53
N ARG A 108 -12.23 -19.11 -20.28
CA ARG A 108 -13.23 -18.34 -19.49
C ARG A 108 -12.87 -16.86 -19.46
N ARG A 109 -11.57 -16.56 -19.36
CA ARG A 109 -11.04 -15.19 -19.34
C ARG A 109 -11.08 -14.51 -20.70
N LEU A 110 -10.93 -15.24 -21.81
CA LEU A 110 -11.01 -14.68 -23.17
C LEU A 110 -12.46 -14.50 -23.68
N ARG A 111 -13.48 -14.95 -22.94
CA ARG A 111 -14.90 -14.84 -23.32
C ARG A 111 -15.52 -13.45 -23.10
N CYS A 112 -14.86 -12.53 -22.38
CA CYS A 112 -15.43 -11.23 -22.01
C CYS A 112 -15.57 -10.22 -23.18
N HIS A 113 -15.41 -10.67 -24.41
CA HIS A 113 -15.27 -9.84 -25.61
C HIS A 113 -16.56 -9.17 -26.13
N ARG A 114 -17.60 -8.92 -25.31
CA ARG A 114 -18.92 -8.51 -25.88
C ARG A 114 -19.68 -7.35 -25.24
N ASP A 115 -19.12 -6.59 -24.32
CA ASP A 115 -19.72 -5.31 -23.92
C ASP A 115 -19.00 -4.13 -24.57
N LYS A 116 -19.49 -3.73 -25.76
CA LYS A 116 -19.08 -2.51 -26.48
C LYS A 116 -19.41 -1.19 -25.75
N HIS A 117 -19.96 -1.26 -24.52
CA HIS A 117 -20.45 -0.11 -23.77
C HIS A 117 -19.72 0.14 -22.44
N ARG A 118 -18.62 -0.58 -22.16
CA ARG A 118 -17.81 -0.30 -20.98
C ARG A 118 -16.63 0.57 -21.38
N THR A 119 -16.63 1.81 -20.92
CA THR A 119 -15.51 2.77 -20.97
C THR A 119 -14.39 2.39 -20.01
N ASP A 120 -14.09 1.10 -19.87
CA ASP A 120 -12.94 0.64 -19.10
C ASP A 120 -11.75 0.53 -20.08
N PRO A 121 -10.63 1.24 -19.84
CA PRO A 121 -9.49 1.28 -20.76
C PRO A 121 -8.69 -0.04 -20.85
N CYS A 122 -9.22 -1.14 -20.31
CA CYS A 122 -8.54 -2.43 -20.31
C CYS A 122 -8.54 -3.02 -21.72
N ASN A 123 -7.36 -3.23 -22.29
CA ASN A 123 -7.18 -3.84 -23.60
C ASN A 123 -7.32 -5.37 -23.45
N HIS A 124 -8.51 -5.91 -23.71
CA HIS A 124 -8.92 -7.30 -23.40
C HIS A 124 -8.32 -8.38 -24.34
N GLY A 125 -7.18 -8.07 -24.95
CA GLY A 125 -6.71 -8.74 -26.16
C GLY A 125 -5.25 -9.16 -26.23
N CYS A 126 -4.49 -8.83 -25.18
CA CYS A 126 -3.04 -8.89 -25.18
C CYS A 126 -2.44 -10.18 -24.56
N ASN A 127 -3.25 -11.06 -23.97
CA ASN A 127 -2.72 -12.24 -23.27
C ASN A 127 -2.10 -13.24 -24.26
N THR A 128 -0.79 -13.44 -24.15
CA THR A 128 -0.04 -14.53 -24.80
C THR A 128 -0.24 -15.85 -24.05
N PRO A 129 0.11 -17.01 -24.63
CA PRO A 129 0.07 -18.29 -23.93
C PRO A 129 0.87 -18.25 -22.62
N LEU A 130 2.04 -17.60 -22.64
CA LEU A 130 2.86 -17.42 -21.44
C LEU A 130 2.11 -16.67 -20.34
N MET A 131 1.47 -15.54 -20.66
CA MET A 131 0.70 -14.76 -19.68
C MET A 131 -0.51 -15.53 -19.14
N LEU A 132 -1.21 -16.30 -19.98
CA LEU A 132 -2.32 -17.14 -19.53
C LEU A 132 -1.88 -18.22 -18.55
N ALA A 133 -0.75 -18.88 -18.84
CA ALA A 133 -0.19 -19.89 -17.94
C ALA A 133 0.29 -19.28 -16.61
N LEU A 134 0.86 -18.07 -16.64
CA LEU A 134 1.28 -17.31 -15.46
C LEU A 134 0.09 -16.88 -14.60
N ASP A 135 -0.91 -16.24 -15.20
CA ASP A 135 -2.10 -15.76 -14.49
C ASP A 135 -2.98 -16.91 -13.94
N ALA A 136 -2.79 -18.13 -14.45
CA ALA A 136 -3.42 -19.35 -13.96
C ALA A 136 -2.55 -20.12 -12.93
N GLY A 137 -1.29 -19.72 -12.73
CA GLY A 137 -0.37 -20.36 -11.79
C GLY A 137 0.16 -21.73 -12.24
N HIS A 138 0.20 -22.00 -13.56
CA HIS A 138 0.64 -23.28 -14.10
C HIS A 138 2.16 -23.34 -14.28
N TYR A 139 2.89 -23.52 -13.18
CA TYR A 139 4.37 -23.53 -13.15
C TYR A 139 5.05 -24.39 -14.22
N GLU A 140 4.66 -25.66 -14.36
CA GLU A 140 5.28 -26.56 -15.36
C GLU A 140 4.97 -26.14 -16.80
N MET A 141 3.79 -25.58 -17.05
CA MET A 141 3.45 -25.02 -18.36
C MET A 141 4.28 -23.77 -18.66
N VAL A 142 4.47 -22.88 -17.68
CA VAL A 142 5.31 -21.69 -17.84
C VAL A 142 6.75 -22.12 -18.14
N LYS A 143 7.30 -23.05 -17.36
CA LYS A 143 8.64 -23.60 -17.59
C LYS A 143 8.78 -24.21 -18.99
N TYR A 144 7.77 -24.96 -19.43
CA TYR A 144 7.71 -25.51 -20.77
C TYR A 144 7.73 -24.41 -21.86
N LEU A 145 6.89 -23.38 -21.72
CA LEU A 145 6.81 -22.27 -22.69
C LEU A 145 8.10 -21.43 -22.74
N LEU A 146 8.75 -21.20 -21.59
CA LEU A 146 10.00 -20.44 -21.49
C LEU A 146 11.19 -21.17 -22.14
N ALA A 147 11.12 -22.50 -22.26
CA ALA A 147 12.17 -23.31 -22.88
C ALA A 147 12.14 -23.30 -24.42
N ILE A 148 11.10 -22.75 -25.04
CA ILE A 148 10.94 -22.75 -26.51
C ILE A 148 11.54 -21.49 -27.11
N GLU A 149 12.41 -21.62 -28.11
CA GLU A 149 13.00 -20.46 -28.80
C GLU A 149 11.96 -19.50 -29.40
N GLY A 150 12.27 -18.21 -29.39
CA GLY A 150 11.38 -17.17 -29.93
C GLY A 150 10.22 -16.75 -29.01
N ARG A 151 10.14 -17.27 -27.77
CA ARG A 151 9.21 -16.77 -26.75
C ARG A 151 9.39 -15.27 -26.47
N ASP A 152 8.28 -14.55 -26.35
CA ASP A 152 8.23 -13.17 -25.91
C ASP A 152 7.91 -13.07 -24.41
N ILE A 153 8.85 -12.52 -23.65
CA ILE A 153 8.71 -12.25 -22.21
C ILE A 153 8.40 -10.78 -21.91
N THR A 154 8.14 -9.98 -22.93
CA THR A 154 7.85 -8.54 -22.83
C THR A 154 6.38 -8.20 -23.07
N SER A 155 5.58 -9.14 -23.56
CA SER A 155 4.14 -8.96 -23.72
C SER A 155 3.43 -8.70 -22.39
N LYS A 156 2.43 -7.81 -22.40
CA LYS A 156 1.64 -7.43 -21.22
C LYS A 156 0.32 -8.21 -21.16
N ASN A 157 -0.18 -8.48 -19.95
CA ASN A 157 -1.54 -8.95 -19.74
C ASN A 157 -2.57 -7.82 -19.72
N GLU A 158 -3.84 -8.17 -19.46
CA GLU A 158 -4.98 -7.25 -19.32
C GLU A 158 -4.79 -6.14 -18.27
N CYS A 159 -3.89 -6.33 -17.30
CA CYS A 159 -3.58 -5.37 -16.26
C CYS A 159 -2.31 -4.55 -16.58
N ASP A 160 -1.86 -4.53 -17.83
CA ASP A 160 -0.60 -3.91 -18.27
C ASP A 160 0.65 -4.45 -17.55
N PHE A 161 0.58 -5.66 -16.97
CA PHE A 161 1.72 -6.29 -16.30
C PHE A 161 2.50 -7.18 -17.26
N HIS A 162 3.82 -7.06 -17.19
CA HIS A 162 4.75 -8.01 -17.81
C HIS A 162 4.81 -9.33 -17.01
N PRO A 163 5.33 -10.43 -17.59
CA PRO A 163 5.42 -11.74 -16.94
C PRO A 163 5.97 -11.69 -15.50
N LEU A 164 7.12 -11.03 -15.33
CA LEU A 164 7.77 -10.90 -14.02
C LEU A 164 6.91 -10.08 -13.05
N GLN A 165 6.32 -8.97 -13.52
CA GLN A 165 5.49 -8.13 -12.67
C GLN A 165 4.20 -8.84 -12.23
N ALA A 166 3.59 -9.65 -13.10
CA ALA A 166 2.42 -10.47 -12.75
C ALA A 166 2.79 -11.51 -11.67
N ALA A 167 3.92 -12.22 -11.83
CA ALA A 167 4.42 -13.16 -10.83
C ALA A 167 4.71 -12.47 -9.48
N VAL A 168 5.30 -11.27 -9.52
CA VAL A 168 5.54 -10.43 -8.34
C VAL A 168 4.23 -10.00 -7.69
N PHE A 169 3.24 -9.53 -8.47
CA PHE A 169 1.95 -9.08 -7.98
C PHE A 169 1.17 -10.19 -7.27
N LEU A 170 1.27 -11.43 -7.78
CA LEU A 170 0.65 -12.63 -7.20
C LEU A 170 1.46 -13.21 -6.03
N ARG A 171 2.67 -12.70 -5.76
CA ARG A 171 3.64 -13.24 -4.80
C ARG A 171 4.01 -14.69 -5.06
N ASP A 172 4.06 -15.11 -6.32
CA ASP A 172 4.49 -16.47 -6.68
C ASP A 172 6.02 -16.55 -6.67
N ILE A 173 6.58 -16.91 -5.52
CA ILE A 173 8.04 -16.97 -5.29
C ILE A 173 8.73 -17.96 -6.24
N ALA A 174 8.09 -19.09 -6.54
CA ALA A 174 8.66 -20.08 -7.45
C ALA A 174 8.75 -19.50 -8.86
N MET A 175 7.69 -18.82 -9.30
CA MET A 175 7.63 -18.20 -10.61
C MET A 175 8.58 -17.00 -10.74
N VAL A 176 8.69 -16.16 -9.71
CA VAL A 176 9.65 -15.05 -9.68
C VAL A 176 11.07 -15.59 -9.83
N LYS A 177 11.44 -16.64 -9.09
CA LYS A 177 12.76 -17.27 -9.22
C LYS A 177 13.00 -17.83 -10.62
N LEU A 178 12.02 -18.52 -11.19
CA LEU A 178 12.10 -19.08 -12.54
C LEU A 178 12.34 -17.98 -13.59
N LEU A 179 11.58 -16.88 -13.51
CA LEU A 179 11.70 -15.78 -14.46
C LEU A 179 13.02 -15.01 -14.29
N LEU A 180 13.48 -14.76 -13.06
CA LEU A 180 14.74 -14.05 -12.79
C LEU A 180 16.00 -14.81 -13.18
N GLN A 181 15.91 -16.15 -13.32
CA GLN A 181 17.00 -17.00 -13.82
C GLN A 181 17.24 -16.87 -15.33
N LEU A 182 16.30 -16.28 -16.07
CA LEU A 182 16.46 -16.06 -17.51
C LEU A 182 17.46 -14.91 -17.76
N GLU A 183 18.38 -15.10 -18.69
CA GLU A 183 19.38 -14.06 -19.01
C GLU A 183 18.78 -12.84 -19.72
N ASP A 184 17.71 -13.04 -20.50
CA ASP A 184 17.05 -12.00 -21.29
C ASP A 184 15.93 -11.25 -20.55
N VAL A 185 15.65 -11.59 -19.29
CA VAL A 185 14.65 -10.88 -18.49
C VAL A 185 15.17 -9.52 -18.04
N ASN A 186 14.39 -8.48 -18.35
CA ASN A 186 14.58 -7.15 -17.78
C ASN A 186 13.78 -7.04 -16.48
N PRO A 187 14.43 -6.90 -15.31
CA PRO A 187 13.78 -6.93 -14.00
C PRO A 187 13.20 -5.55 -13.64
N GLU A 188 13.50 -4.53 -14.44
CA GLU A 188 12.99 -3.17 -14.31
C GLU A 188 11.90 -2.84 -15.31
N LEU A 189 11.47 -3.82 -16.11
CA LEU A 189 10.48 -3.61 -17.15
C LEU A 189 9.15 -3.19 -16.52
N ALA A 190 8.75 -1.96 -16.82
CA ALA A 190 7.68 -1.28 -16.13
C ALA A 190 6.33 -1.47 -16.82
N GLY A 191 5.35 -1.95 -16.06
CA GLY A 191 3.99 -2.17 -16.54
C GLY A 191 3.05 -0.99 -16.27
N TRP A 192 1.89 -1.28 -15.68
CA TRP A 192 0.88 -0.30 -15.30
C TRP A 192 1.47 0.85 -14.44
N GLU A 193 1.08 2.09 -14.74
CA GLU A 193 1.63 3.33 -14.13
C GLU A 193 3.16 3.46 -14.18
N LEU A 194 3.83 2.76 -15.10
CA LEU A 194 5.30 2.66 -15.15
C LEU A 194 5.90 2.12 -13.85
N MET A 195 5.17 1.28 -13.13
CA MET A 195 5.64 0.61 -11.93
C MET A 195 6.61 -0.52 -12.28
N THR A 196 7.79 -0.52 -11.67
CA THR A 196 8.72 -1.64 -11.76
C THR A 196 8.25 -2.83 -10.90
N PRO A 197 8.75 -4.05 -11.18
CA PRO A 197 8.56 -5.20 -10.29
C PRO A 197 8.96 -4.91 -8.84
N LEU A 198 10.08 -4.21 -8.62
CA LEU A 198 10.53 -3.83 -7.27
C LEU A 198 9.54 -2.90 -6.55
N MET A 199 9.00 -1.89 -7.25
CA MET A 199 7.96 -1.02 -6.67
C MET A 199 6.68 -1.79 -6.35
N THR A 200 6.30 -2.75 -7.21
CA THR A 200 5.12 -3.59 -6.99
C THR A 200 5.30 -4.46 -5.74
N ALA A 201 6.46 -5.09 -5.59
CA ALA A 201 6.81 -5.88 -4.39
C ALA A 201 6.84 -5.01 -3.12
N ALA A 202 7.43 -3.81 -3.22
CA ALA A 202 7.48 -2.83 -2.13
C ALA A 202 6.07 -2.36 -1.71
N ALA A 203 5.20 -2.02 -2.66
CA ALA A 203 3.83 -1.59 -2.38
C ALA A 203 2.96 -2.70 -1.76
N LYS A 204 3.24 -3.96 -2.09
CA LYS A 204 2.50 -5.12 -1.58
C LYS A 204 3.09 -5.74 -0.32
N GLY A 205 4.25 -5.28 0.15
CA GLY A 205 4.88 -5.81 1.35
C GLY A 205 5.53 -7.19 1.15
N HIS A 206 5.94 -7.53 -0.08
CA HIS A 206 6.49 -8.85 -0.42
C HIS A 206 8.00 -8.90 -0.17
N VAL A 207 8.38 -9.02 1.09
CA VAL A 207 9.79 -9.02 1.58
C VAL A 207 10.67 -10.04 0.83
N ASP A 208 10.16 -11.26 0.69
CA ASP A 208 10.81 -12.38 -0.02
C ASP A 208 11.10 -12.04 -1.49
N VAL A 209 10.12 -11.44 -2.17
CA VAL A 209 10.29 -10.97 -3.55
C VAL A 209 11.25 -9.80 -3.65
N VAL A 210 11.21 -8.86 -2.71
CA VAL A 210 12.17 -7.73 -2.67
C VAL A 210 13.60 -8.24 -2.57
N LYS A 211 13.89 -9.21 -1.68
CA LYS A 211 15.22 -9.83 -1.57
C LYS A 211 15.67 -10.40 -2.92
N LEU A 212 14.82 -11.20 -3.56
CA LEU A 212 15.13 -11.81 -4.87
C LEU A 212 15.39 -10.77 -5.98
N LEU A 213 14.64 -9.66 -5.98
CA LEU A 213 14.84 -8.60 -6.96
C LEU A 213 16.12 -7.80 -6.67
N LEU A 214 16.43 -7.51 -5.40
CA LEU A 214 17.65 -6.77 -5.03
C LEU A 214 18.93 -7.60 -5.14
N ASP A 215 18.83 -8.93 -5.16
CA ASP A 215 19.96 -9.83 -5.46
C ASP A 215 20.44 -9.68 -6.93
N ARG A 216 19.64 -9.05 -7.79
CA ARG A 216 20.01 -8.75 -9.18
C ARG A 216 20.82 -7.45 -9.26
N PRO A 217 21.99 -7.44 -9.91
CA PRO A 217 22.85 -6.26 -9.99
C PRO A 217 22.30 -5.14 -10.89
N ASP A 218 21.34 -5.44 -11.77
CA ASP A 218 20.77 -4.51 -12.74
C ASP A 218 19.42 -3.90 -12.30
N VAL A 219 19.03 -4.12 -11.04
CA VAL A 219 17.86 -3.48 -10.43
C VAL A 219 18.30 -2.20 -9.71
N ASP A 220 17.77 -1.05 -10.11
CA ASP A 220 17.99 0.22 -9.41
C ASP A 220 16.95 0.39 -8.27
N PRO A 221 17.37 0.37 -7.00
CA PRO A 221 16.47 0.51 -5.86
C PRO A 221 15.91 1.93 -5.68
N SER A 222 16.47 2.92 -6.38
CA SER A 222 16.05 4.33 -6.36
C SER A 222 15.23 4.74 -7.58
N LYS A 223 15.01 3.84 -8.55
CA LYS A 223 14.26 4.15 -9.77
C LYS A 223 12.87 4.69 -9.43
N GLY A 224 12.47 5.77 -10.07
CA GLY A 224 11.12 6.36 -9.97
C GLY A 224 10.24 5.96 -11.14
N ASN A 225 8.93 5.88 -10.91
CA ASN A 225 7.95 5.72 -12.01
C ASN A 225 7.60 7.08 -12.65
N GLY A 226 6.64 7.09 -13.59
CA GLY A 226 6.19 8.32 -14.27
C GLY A 226 5.57 9.39 -13.37
N TYR A 227 5.26 9.05 -12.11
CA TYR A 227 4.74 9.96 -11.09
C TYR A 227 5.79 10.30 -10.03
N SER A 228 7.06 10.00 -10.29
CA SER A 228 8.16 10.17 -9.35
C SER A 228 7.99 9.39 -8.04
N LYS A 229 7.29 8.26 -8.07
CA LYS A 229 7.19 7.35 -6.91
C LYS A 229 8.29 6.29 -7.01
N THR A 230 9.12 6.19 -5.97
CA THR A 230 10.20 5.19 -5.85
C THR A 230 9.74 3.97 -5.03
N PRO A 231 10.50 2.85 -4.99
CA PRO A 231 10.23 1.78 -4.03
C PRO A 231 10.12 2.29 -2.58
N MET A 232 11.00 3.23 -2.18
CA MET A 232 10.98 3.83 -0.84
C MET A 232 9.69 4.64 -0.56
N PHE A 233 9.12 5.32 -1.56
CA PHE A 233 7.81 5.96 -1.42
C PHE A 233 6.75 4.96 -0.96
N TRP A 234 6.63 3.83 -1.66
CA TRP A 234 5.61 2.84 -1.34
C TRP A 234 5.81 2.22 0.04
N VAL A 235 7.07 1.98 0.42
CA VAL A 235 7.41 1.49 1.76
C VAL A 235 7.05 2.50 2.85
N ALA A 236 7.39 3.78 2.68
CA ALA A 236 7.04 4.82 3.64
C ALA A 236 5.52 5.10 3.67
N TRP A 237 4.80 4.84 2.57
CA TRP A 237 3.35 5.02 2.50
C TRP A 237 2.59 3.93 3.24
N TYR A 238 3.07 2.68 3.16
CA TYR A 238 2.42 1.51 3.76
C TYR A 238 3.07 1.01 5.07
N GLY A 239 4.28 1.45 5.39
CA GLY A 239 4.95 1.18 6.68
C GLY A 239 5.77 -0.10 6.74
N TYR A 240 6.32 -0.58 5.63
CA TYR A 240 7.06 -1.86 5.61
C TYR A 240 8.52 -1.72 6.07
N GLY A 241 8.75 -1.71 7.39
CA GLY A 241 10.08 -1.52 8.01
C GLY A 241 11.17 -2.46 7.48
N GLU A 242 10.92 -3.77 7.37
CA GLU A 242 11.93 -4.72 6.85
C GLU A 242 12.32 -4.40 5.39
N ILE A 243 11.36 -3.97 4.56
CA ILE A 243 11.61 -3.59 3.17
C ILE A 243 12.39 -2.27 3.12
N ALA A 244 12.09 -1.32 4.03
CA ALA A 244 12.84 -0.07 4.12
C ALA A 244 14.33 -0.35 4.34
N LYS A 245 14.63 -1.23 5.29
CA LYS A 245 16.00 -1.67 5.55
C LYS A 245 16.66 -2.31 4.32
N LEU A 246 15.99 -3.25 3.67
CA LEU A 246 16.51 -3.92 2.47
C LEU A 246 16.83 -2.95 1.34
N LEU A 247 15.93 -1.98 1.09
CA LEU A 247 16.15 -0.97 0.07
C LEU A 247 17.35 -0.08 0.40
N LEU A 248 17.48 0.35 1.65
CA LEU A 248 18.60 1.18 2.12
C LEU A 248 19.94 0.42 2.06
N ASP A 249 19.94 -0.85 2.48
CA ASP A 249 21.11 -1.74 2.40
C ASP A 249 21.55 -1.96 0.94
N ALA A 250 20.60 -1.94 -0.01
CA ALA A 250 20.86 -2.00 -1.45
C ALA A 250 21.26 -0.64 -2.07
N GLY A 251 21.33 0.44 -1.30
CA GLY A 251 21.75 1.76 -1.77
C GLY A 251 20.60 2.66 -2.25
N ALA A 252 19.36 2.39 -1.87
CA ALA A 252 18.25 3.33 -2.10
C ALA A 252 18.52 4.67 -1.39
N SER A 253 18.23 5.79 -2.07
CA SER A 253 18.28 7.10 -1.42
C SER A 253 17.22 7.20 -0.31
N PRO A 254 17.60 7.55 0.93
CA PRO A 254 16.66 7.82 2.02
C PRO A 254 15.98 9.19 1.89
N ASN A 255 16.54 10.06 1.04
CA ASN A 255 16.13 11.45 0.88
C ASN A 255 15.07 11.64 -0.18
N ARG A 256 14.51 12.85 -0.22
CA ARG A 256 13.48 13.25 -1.17
C ARG A 256 13.79 12.86 -2.61
N PHE A 257 12.73 12.49 -3.32
CA PHE A 257 12.75 12.32 -4.76
C PHE A 257 11.60 13.17 -5.33
N PHE A 258 11.94 14.26 -6.01
CA PHE A 258 10.99 15.32 -6.37
C PHE A 258 10.24 15.88 -5.16
N ASP A 259 8.91 15.74 -5.13
CA ASP A 259 8.00 16.26 -4.08
C ASP A 259 7.60 15.17 -3.06
N VAL A 260 8.28 14.02 -3.11
CA VAL A 260 8.09 12.93 -2.16
C VAL A 260 9.10 13.04 -1.03
N TYR A 261 8.58 12.99 0.21
CA TYR A 261 9.34 13.10 1.45
C TYR A 261 9.16 11.82 2.29
N PRO A 262 9.99 10.78 2.11
CA PRO A 262 9.78 9.48 2.75
C PRO A 262 9.77 9.54 4.28
N LEU A 263 10.65 10.37 4.87
CA LEU A 263 10.78 10.51 6.32
C LEU A 263 9.52 11.12 6.92
N GLU A 264 9.10 12.29 6.45
CA GLU A 264 7.90 13.02 6.86
C GLU A 264 6.66 12.14 6.69
N MET A 265 6.59 11.40 5.58
CA MET A 265 5.48 10.51 5.30
C MET A 265 5.39 9.37 6.32
N ALA A 266 6.51 8.76 6.67
CA ALA A 266 6.59 7.73 7.70
C ALA A 266 6.31 8.30 9.10
N VAL A 267 6.76 9.53 9.40
CA VAL A 267 6.49 10.25 10.64
C VAL A 267 5.00 10.53 10.81
N ASN A 268 4.36 11.14 9.80
CA ASN A 268 2.93 11.48 9.83
C ASN A 268 2.02 10.24 9.96
N ARG A 269 2.48 9.08 9.49
CA ARG A 269 1.76 7.80 9.59
C ARG A 269 2.13 6.94 10.79
N GLY A 270 3.17 7.30 11.55
CA GLY A 270 3.56 6.59 12.77
C GLY A 270 4.40 5.34 12.55
N TYR A 271 5.03 5.18 11.38
CA TYR A 271 5.81 3.99 11.05
C TYR A 271 7.20 4.02 11.68
N THR A 272 7.25 3.72 12.97
CA THR A 272 8.46 3.81 13.83
C THR A 272 9.67 3.10 13.23
N ASP A 273 9.51 1.88 12.71
CA ASP A 273 10.62 1.12 12.13
C ASP A 273 11.15 1.76 10.84
N VAL A 274 10.26 2.25 9.98
CA VAL A 274 10.66 2.96 8.75
C VAL A 274 11.37 4.27 9.10
N VAL A 275 10.85 5.05 10.05
CA VAL A 275 11.50 6.28 10.53
C VAL A 275 12.90 5.98 11.07
N ARG A 276 13.05 4.93 11.90
CA ARG A 276 14.35 4.51 12.43
C ARG A 276 15.34 4.21 11.31
N HIS A 277 14.95 3.35 10.36
CA HIS A 277 15.81 2.99 9.24
C HIS A 277 16.19 4.19 8.35
N LEU A 278 15.24 5.09 8.07
CA LEU A 278 15.51 6.31 7.30
C LEU A 278 16.50 7.24 8.02
N LEU A 279 16.32 7.46 9.33
CA LEU A 279 17.21 8.30 10.13
C LEU A 279 18.61 7.67 10.30
N ASP A 280 18.70 6.34 10.38
CA ASP A 280 19.97 5.60 10.43
C ASP A 280 20.74 5.75 9.11
N ALA A 281 20.03 5.74 7.98
CA ALA A 281 20.60 5.96 6.65
C ALA A 281 20.89 7.44 6.32
N GLY A 282 20.63 8.37 7.24
CA GLY A 282 20.92 9.79 7.05
C GLY A 282 19.85 10.56 6.25
N ALA A 283 18.58 10.16 6.36
CA ALA A 283 17.46 10.96 5.86
C ALA A 283 17.47 12.36 6.49
N VAL A 284 17.34 13.38 5.66
CA VAL A 284 17.27 14.79 6.06
C VAL A 284 15.81 15.25 5.98
N PRO A 285 15.27 15.88 7.04
CA PRO A 285 13.93 16.46 7.00
C PRO A 285 13.78 17.59 5.97
N GLU A 286 12.60 17.69 5.36
CA GLU A 286 12.20 18.75 4.42
C GLU A 286 12.28 20.12 5.05
N SER A 287 11.68 20.27 6.24
CA SER A 287 11.65 21.51 7.01
C SER A 287 13.03 22.00 7.43
N THR A 288 14.10 21.30 7.02
CA THR A 288 15.51 21.55 7.33
C THR A 288 15.83 21.45 8.82
N SER A 289 14.82 21.19 9.66
CA SER A 289 14.91 21.11 11.11
C SER A 289 14.30 19.80 11.63
N PRO A 290 15.06 19.00 12.40
CA PRO A 290 14.51 17.87 13.15
C PRO A 290 13.35 18.25 14.07
N ALA A 291 13.28 19.51 14.51
CA ALA A 291 12.21 20.00 15.37
C ALA A 291 10.83 19.98 14.68
N GLY A 292 10.78 20.20 13.36
CA GLY A 292 9.55 20.11 12.57
C GLY A 292 8.97 18.69 12.56
N ILE A 293 9.80 17.67 12.35
CA ILE A 293 9.34 16.27 12.38
C ILE A 293 8.96 15.80 13.78
N LEU A 294 9.58 16.34 14.84
CA LEU A 294 9.16 16.09 16.23
C LEU A 294 7.76 16.66 16.47
N LEU A 295 7.50 17.89 15.99
CA LEU A 295 6.20 18.52 16.08
C LEU A 295 5.13 17.73 15.32
N ASP A 296 5.43 17.24 14.11
CA ASP A 296 4.53 16.37 13.35
C ASP A 296 4.24 15.05 14.07
N ALA A 297 5.25 14.40 14.67
CA ALA A 297 5.06 13.19 15.45
C ALA A 297 4.14 13.43 16.67
N ALA A 298 4.28 14.57 17.33
CA ALA A 298 3.41 14.97 18.44
C ALA A 298 1.99 15.27 17.96
N ARG A 299 1.84 16.05 16.88
CA ARG A 299 0.55 16.44 16.28
C ARG A 299 -0.25 15.22 15.84
N CYS A 300 0.38 14.27 15.17
CA CYS A 300 -0.24 13.04 14.70
C CYS A 300 -0.37 11.94 15.77
N ASN A 301 0.08 12.21 17.01
CA ASN A 301 0.02 11.29 18.14
C ASN A 301 0.73 9.95 17.90
N HIS A 302 2.03 10.00 17.56
CA HIS A 302 2.85 8.81 17.32
C HIS A 302 3.99 8.66 18.34
N PRO A 303 3.74 8.11 19.55
CA PRO A 303 4.74 8.04 20.62
C PRO A 303 6.01 7.29 20.26
N GLY A 304 5.91 6.21 19.47
CA GLY A 304 7.06 5.43 19.03
C GLY A 304 8.02 6.26 18.16
N VAL A 305 7.47 6.95 17.15
CA VAL A 305 8.22 7.87 16.28
C VAL A 305 8.82 9.01 17.10
N PHE A 306 8.04 9.59 18.00
CA PHE A 306 8.48 10.70 18.85
C PHE A 306 9.70 10.33 19.71
N LYS A 307 9.69 9.16 20.35
CA LYS A 307 10.84 8.65 21.11
C LYS A 307 12.07 8.47 20.22
N VAL A 308 11.91 7.87 19.04
CA VAL A 308 13.02 7.68 18.09
C VAL A 308 13.65 9.02 17.70
N ILE A 309 12.84 10.06 17.46
CA ILE A 309 13.35 11.40 17.12
C ILE A 309 14.13 12.01 18.30
N LEU A 310 13.61 11.93 19.53
CA LEU A 310 14.30 12.44 20.74
C LEU A 310 15.59 11.67 21.07
N GLU A 311 15.63 10.37 20.78
CA GLU A 311 16.84 9.53 20.91
C GLU A 311 17.89 9.91 19.86
N ARG A 312 17.47 10.12 18.61
CA ARG A 312 18.36 10.42 17.49
C ARG A 312 18.92 11.83 17.52
N PHE A 313 18.15 12.79 18.03
CA PHE A 313 18.52 14.20 18.09
C PHE A 313 18.49 14.73 19.54
N PRO A 314 19.52 14.45 20.37
CA PRO A 314 19.52 14.87 21.78
C PRO A 314 19.47 16.38 21.99
N GLY A 315 19.99 17.17 21.05
CA GLY A 315 20.00 18.64 21.06
C GLY A 315 18.91 19.28 20.20
N ILE A 316 17.84 18.54 19.91
CA ILE A 316 16.67 19.05 19.18
C ILE A 316 16.03 20.23 19.93
N ASP A 317 15.58 21.23 19.18
CA ASP A 317 14.73 22.28 19.74
C ASP A 317 13.34 21.71 20.06
N ILE A 318 13.09 21.49 21.35
CA ILE A 318 11.83 20.96 21.88
C ILE A 318 10.73 22.02 21.99
N ASN A 319 11.09 23.31 21.89
CA ASN A 319 10.17 24.45 22.01
C ASN A 319 9.71 24.96 20.65
N PHE A 320 10.17 24.34 19.56
CA PHE A 320 9.72 24.65 18.22
C PHE A 320 8.19 24.59 18.12
N SER A 321 7.62 25.64 17.52
CA SER A 321 6.17 25.81 17.36
C SER A 321 5.79 26.06 15.91
N ASN A 322 4.56 25.73 15.57
CA ASN A 322 3.97 26.10 14.29
C ASN A 322 3.53 27.58 14.28
N ASN A 323 2.95 28.04 13.17
CA ASN A 323 2.45 29.41 13.03
C ASN A 323 1.32 29.77 14.02
N ALA A 324 0.69 28.78 14.66
CA ALA A 324 -0.33 28.96 15.69
C ALA A 324 0.25 28.93 17.12
N GLY A 325 1.58 28.87 17.28
CA GLY A 325 2.25 28.80 18.58
C GLY A 325 2.17 27.43 19.27
N GLN A 326 1.66 26.39 18.59
CA GLN A 326 1.52 25.05 19.16
C GLN A 326 2.86 24.32 19.13
N THR A 327 3.31 23.88 20.30
CA THR A 327 4.56 23.12 20.51
C THR A 327 4.29 21.62 20.60
N ALA A 328 5.36 20.82 20.60
CA ALA A 328 5.27 19.38 20.85
C ALA A 328 4.64 19.07 22.24
N LEU A 329 4.93 19.89 23.25
CA LEU A 329 4.35 19.76 24.59
C LEU A 329 2.83 20.02 24.56
N TRP A 330 2.39 21.00 23.77
CA TRP A 330 0.97 21.29 23.60
C TRP A 330 0.20 20.10 22.99
N TYR A 331 0.71 19.53 21.88
CA TYR A 331 0.05 18.39 21.24
C TYR A 331 0.03 17.14 22.12
N THR A 332 1.14 16.85 22.81
CA THR A 332 1.23 15.68 23.70
C THR A 332 0.28 15.80 24.89
N ALA A 333 0.15 17.01 25.46
CA ALA A 333 -0.84 17.29 26.51
C ALA A 333 -2.27 17.15 25.99
N ARG A 334 -2.57 17.68 24.78
CA ARG A 334 -3.89 17.56 24.14
C ARG A 334 -4.31 16.12 23.87
N HIS A 335 -3.35 15.25 23.53
CA HIS A 335 -3.61 13.83 23.22
C HIS A 335 -3.52 12.91 24.44
N GLY A 336 -3.31 13.45 25.63
CA GLY A 336 -3.22 12.64 26.86
C GLY A 336 -1.97 11.78 26.95
N GLN A 337 -0.89 12.11 26.21
CA GLN A 337 0.32 11.29 26.14
C GLN A 337 1.25 11.54 27.33
N GLU A 338 0.89 11.01 28.50
CA GLU A 338 1.61 11.20 29.77
C GLU A 338 3.12 10.93 29.66
N GLU A 339 3.51 9.86 28.98
CA GLU A 339 4.92 9.50 28.83
C GLU A 339 5.68 10.52 27.98
N MET A 340 5.10 11.00 26.89
CA MET A 340 5.73 12.01 26.03
C MET A 340 5.81 13.38 26.74
N VAL A 341 4.78 13.74 27.50
CA VAL A 341 4.80 14.94 28.37
C VAL A 341 5.93 14.83 29.38
N SER A 342 6.03 13.70 30.10
CA SER A 342 7.09 13.47 31.07
C SER A 342 8.49 13.55 30.43
N LEU A 343 8.66 12.94 29.25
CA LEU A 343 9.91 13.03 28.49
C LEU A 343 10.27 14.48 28.12
N LEU A 344 9.32 15.29 27.70
CA LEU A 344 9.54 16.71 27.38
C LEU A 344 9.85 17.53 28.63
N LEU A 345 9.08 17.35 29.72
CA LEU A 345 9.29 18.08 30.99
C LEU A 345 10.63 17.75 31.64
N SER A 346 11.17 16.55 31.40
CA SER A 346 12.50 16.15 31.87
C SER A 346 13.67 16.85 31.14
N ARG A 347 13.40 17.56 30.03
CA ARG A 347 14.44 18.23 29.24
C ARG A 347 14.69 19.64 29.78
N ASN A 348 15.97 20.00 29.88
CA ASN A 348 16.37 21.33 30.31
C ASN A 348 15.89 22.39 29.31
N GLY A 349 15.34 23.50 29.82
CA GLY A 349 14.91 24.63 29.01
C GLY A 349 13.56 24.47 28.31
N ILE A 350 12.75 23.47 28.70
CA ILE A 350 11.38 23.31 28.23
C ILE A 350 10.52 24.53 28.60
N GLU A 351 9.82 25.09 27.61
CA GLU A 351 8.87 26.18 27.80
C GLU A 351 7.45 25.62 27.97
N VAL A 352 6.89 25.78 29.17
CA VAL A 352 5.61 25.15 29.54
C VAL A 352 4.37 26.02 29.29
N ASN A 353 4.53 27.33 29.15
CA ASN A 353 3.42 28.25 28.94
C ASN A 353 3.05 28.41 27.44
N GLY A 354 3.97 28.07 26.54
CA GLY A 354 3.82 28.27 25.09
C GLY A 354 3.90 29.74 24.68
N VAL A 355 3.88 30.00 23.37
CA VAL A 355 3.91 31.37 22.81
C VAL A 355 2.51 31.78 22.38
N TYR A 356 2.02 32.91 22.88
CA TYR A 356 0.78 33.51 22.40
C TYR A 356 0.97 33.99 20.96
N ALA A 357 0.32 33.35 19.98
CA ALA A 357 0.24 33.95 18.64
C ALA A 357 -0.70 35.16 18.72
N ILE A 358 -0.11 36.34 18.83
CA ILE A 358 -0.80 37.63 18.89
C ILE A 358 -1.44 37.87 17.51
N GLY A 359 -2.77 37.82 17.39
CA GLY A 359 -3.37 38.21 16.10
C GLY A 359 -4.86 38.03 15.84
N THR A 360 -5.68 37.43 16.71
CA THR A 360 -7.11 37.29 16.40
C THR A 360 -7.84 38.64 16.51
N PRO A 361 -8.42 39.19 15.41
CA PRO A 361 -9.21 40.41 15.46
C PRO A 361 -10.46 40.23 16.33
N VAL A 362 -10.80 41.24 17.13
CA VAL A 362 -11.92 41.21 18.11
C VAL A 362 -13.27 40.79 17.49
N GLU A 363 -13.49 41.06 16.20
CA GLU A 363 -14.70 40.68 15.46
C GLU A 363 -14.89 39.15 15.31
N THR A 364 -13.82 38.35 15.50
CA THR A 364 -13.89 36.88 15.46
C THR A 364 -14.35 36.25 16.77
N VAL A 365 -14.26 36.92 17.92
CA VAL A 365 -14.53 36.33 19.24
C VAL A 365 -16.00 35.89 19.40
N GLU A 366 -16.93 36.67 18.85
CA GLU A 366 -18.37 36.37 18.92
C GLU A 366 -18.79 35.24 17.97
N THR A 367 -18.06 35.07 16.87
CA THR A 367 -18.16 33.91 15.96
C THR A 367 -17.52 32.66 16.56
N ILE A 368 -16.38 32.82 17.25
CA ILE A 368 -15.67 31.74 17.96
C ILE A 368 -16.52 31.18 19.10
N ARG A 369 -17.24 32.04 19.86
CA ARG A 369 -18.20 31.62 20.89
C ARG A 369 -19.33 30.72 20.40
N ARG A 370 -19.59 30.68 19.08
CA ARG A 370 -20.62 29.83 18.46
C ARG A 370 -20.07 28.50 17.96
N LEU A 371 -18.76 28.32 17.92
CA LEU A 371 -18.11 27.07 17.54
C LEU A 371 -18.16 26.08 18.72
N THR A 372 -18.24 24.79 18.41
CA THR A 372 -18.05 23.76 19.44
C THR A 372 -16.57 23.71 19.86
N THR A 373 -16.30 23.19 21.05
CA THR A 373 -14.94 23.04 21.60
C THR A 373 -13.99 22.32 20.62
N ASP A 374 -14.47 21.29 19.92
CA ASP A 374 -13.69 20.58 18.90
C ASP A 374 -13.44 21.40 17.63
N GLN A 375 -14.35 22.30 17.26
CA GLN A 375 -14.19 23.18 16.09
C GLN A 375 -13.21 24.32 16.36
N LEU A 376 -13.12 24.77 17.61
CA LEU A 376 -12.15 25.76 18.08
C LEU A 376 -10.71 25.22 18.00
N LEU A 377 -10.54 23.98 18.43
CA LEU A 377 -9.27 23.26 18.54
C LEU A 377 -8.55 23.01 17.19
N ASP A 378 -9.30 22.94 16.09
CA ASP A 378 -8.77 22.71 14.74
C ASP A 378 -8.84 23.98 13.87
N HIS A 379 -9.26 25.11 14.44
CA HIS A 379 -9.42 26.36 13.69
C HIS A 379 -8.05 26.99 13.41
N PRO A 380 -7.68 27.20 12.13
CA PRO A 380 -6.33 27.64 11.74
C PRO A 380 -5.95 29.04 12.24
N GLU A 381 -6.95 29.85 12.59
CA GLU A 381 -6.77 31.23 13.08
C GLU A 381 -7.03 31.40 14.59
N VAL A 382 -7.51 30.37 15.30
CA VAL A 382 -7.76 30.48 16.76
C VAL A 382 -6.59 29.85 17.50
N SER A 383 -5.67 30.71 17.94
CA SER A 383 -4.59 30.32 18.85
C SER A 383 -5.17 30.08 20.25
N GLU A 384 -5.55 28.86 20.60
CA GLU A 384 -5.83 28.52 22.00
C GLU A 384 -4.54 28.42 22.82
N PRO A 385 -4.43 29.15 23.96
CA PRO A 385 -3.18 29.29 24.69
C PRO A 385 -3.05 28.31 25.87
N THR A 386 -1.79 28.14 26.31
CA THR A 386 -1.30 27.40 27.49
C THR A 386 -1.57 25.89 27.52
N VAL A 387 -0.49 25.11 27.59
CA VAL A 387 -0.50 23.64 27.74
C VAL A 387 -1.38 23.18 28.92
N LEU A 388 -1.44 23.98 29.99
CA LEU A 388 -2.27 23.69 31.16
C LEU A 388 -3.77 23.73 30.86
N ILE A 389 -4.23 24.69 30.03
CA ILE A 389 -5.65 24.84 29.69
C ILE A 389 -6.10 23.64 28.86
N VAL A 390 -5.32 23.22 27.85
CA VAL A 390 -5.70 22.08 27.00
C VAL A 390 -5.73 20.77 27.79
N ALA A 391 -4.79 20.55 28.72
CA ALA A 391 -4.81 19.38 29.59
C ALA A 391 -6.00 19.40 30.58
N ALA A 392 -6.34 20.59 31.09
CA ALA A 392 -7.47 20.79 32.00
C ALA A 392 -8.82 20.56 31.31
N MET A 393 -8.94 21.03 30.06
CA MET A 393 -10.12 20.87 29.21
C MET A 393 -10.44 19.40 28.91
N GLN A 394 -9.42 18.59 28.64
CA GLN A 394 -9.57 17.16 28.38
C GLN A 394 -9.65 16.31 29.67
N GLY A 395 -9.47 16.94 30.84
CA GLY A 395 -9.55 16.27 32.13
C GLY A 395 -8.36 15.37 32.45
N TYR A 396 -7.19 15.57 31.83
CA TYR A 396 -6.00 14.74 32.07
C TYR A 396 -5.31 15.10 33.40
N SER A 397 -5.87 14.61 34.51
CA SER A 397 -5.45 14.95 35.87
C SER A 397 -3.96 14.66 36.14
N ASN A 398 -3.40 13.58 35.59
CA ASN A 398 -1.98 13.25 35.72
C ASN A 398 -1.08 14.24 34.97
N ILE A 399 -1.45 14.63 33.75
CA ILE A 399 -0.73 15.65 32.98
C ILE A 399 -0.78 16.99 33.70
N VAL A 400 -1.96 17.36 34.21
CA VAL A 400 -2.12 18.57 35.01
C VAL A 400 -1.23 18.53 36.26
N LYS A 401 -1.15 17.41 36.99
CA LYS A 401 -0.20 17.25 38.11
C LYS A 401 1.24 17.52 37.67
N MET A 402 1.69 16.87 36.59
CA MET A 402 3.05 17.08 36.07
C MET A 402 3.32 18.55 35.70
N LEU A 403 2.36 19.22 35.07
CA LEU A 403 2.50 20.61 34.65
C LEU A 403 2.51 21.59 35.83
N VAL A 404 1.60 21.45 36.80
CA VAL A 404 1.52 22.39 37.93
C VAL A 404 2.74 22.31 38.86
N ASP A 405 3.40 21.15 38.90
CA ASP A 405 4.64 20.94 39.65
C ASP A 405 5.87 21.50 38.91
N THR A 406 5.74 21.88 37.63
CA THR A 406 6.84 22.44 36.84
C THR A 406 7.10 23.91 37.20
N GLU A 407 8.38 24.29 37.34
CA GLU A 407 8.77 25.67 37.62
C GLU A 407 8.38 26.61 36.47
N GLY A 408 7.91 27.82 36.79
CA GLY A 408 7.52 28.81 35.78
C GLY A 408 6.13 28.63 35.15
N ILE A 409 5.39 27.55 35.46
CA ILE A 409 4.01 27.37 34.97
C ILE A 409 3.08 28.49 35.45
N GLU A 410 2.40 29.13 34.50
CA GLU A 410 1.38 30.14 34.74
C GLU A 410 0.02 29.47 35.00
N LEU A 411 -0.50 29.65 36.23
CA LEU A 411 -1.77 29.02 36.65
C LEU A 411 -2.99 29.90 36.36
N ASP A 412 -2.77 31.19 36.17
CA ASP A 412 -3.76 32.25 35.95
C ASP A 412 -3.81 32.73 34.49
N ALA A 413 -3.07 32.08 33.60
CA ALA A 413 -3.17 32.31 32.16
C ALA A 413 -4.60 32.01 31.67
N VAL A 414 -5.08 32.84 30.74
CA VAL A 414 -6.43 32.77 30.18
C VAL A 414 -6.42 32.42 28.71
N ASN A 415 -7.48 31.75 28.25
CA ASN A 415 -7.71 31.49 26.83
C ASN A 415 -8.23 32.73 26.07
N VAL A 416 -8.45 32.59 24.76
CA VAL A 416 -9.05 33.65 23.91
C VAL A 416 -10.45 34.08 24.36
N LEU A 417 -11.13 33.26 25.17
CA LEU A 417 -12.43 33.55 25.78
C LEU A 417 -12.31 34.21 27.17
N GLY A 418 -11.08 34.38 27.68
CA GLY A 418 -10.81 34.92 29.01
C GLY A 418 -10.93 33.91 30.14
N GLU A 419 -11.00 32.61 29.84
CA GLU A 419 -11.18 31.55 30.82
C GLU A 419 -9.84 30.96 31.26
N THR A 420 -9.69 30.75 32.57
CA THR A 420 -8.54 30.08 33.18
C THR A 420 -8.66 28.56 33.10
N ALA A 421 -7.54 27.84 33.27
CA ALA A 421 -7.54 26.36 33.25
C ALA A 421 -8.50 25.74 34.27
N ILE A 422 -8.67 26.36 35.45
CA ILE A 422 -9.60 25.88 36.47
C ILE A 422 -11.08 26.06 36.07
N GLU A 423 -11.41 27.17 35.42
CA GLU A 423 -12.76 27.45 34.92
C GLU A 423 -13.12 26.48 33.79
N VAL A 424 -12.19 26.27 32.86
CA VAL A 424 -12.34 25.32 31.76
C VAL A 424 -12.52 23.89 32.28
N ALA A 425 -11.76 23.47 33.31
CA ALA A 425 -11.95 22.15 33.92
C ALA A 425 -13.35 22.00 34.55
N TYR A 426 -13.85 23.00 35.27
CA TYR A 426 -15.20 22.96 35.83
C TYR A 426 -16.29 22.97 34.77
N ALA A 427 -16.15 23.79 33.73
CA ALA A 427 -17.10 23.88 32.63
C ALA A 427 -17.28 22.53 31.90
N ASN A 428 -16.20 21.75 31.79
CA ASN A 428 -16.20 20.41 31.18
C ASN A 428 -16.50 19.27 32.19
N GLY A 429 -16.78 19.58 33.46
CA GLY A 429 -17.12 18.60 34.50
C GLY A 429 -15.93 17.83 35.09
N HIS A 430 -14.69 18.26 34.83
CA HIS A 430 -13.46 17.65 35.32
C HIS A 430 -13.07 18.16 36.72
N ASN A 431 -13.92 17.85 37.71
CA ASN A 431 -13.78 18.35 39.09
C ASN A 431 -12.44 17.98 39.75
N GLU A 432 -11.94 16.75 39.55
CA GLU A 432 -10.65 16.33 40.12
C GLU A 432 -9.50 17.21 39.60
N THR A 433 -9.47 17.42 38.29
CA THR A 433 -8.48 18.26 37.60
C THR A 433 -8.55 19.71 38.10
N ALA A 434 -9.76 20.25 38.27
CA ALA A 434 -9.97 21.58 38.82
C ALA A 434 -9.47 21.72 40.27
N GLU A 435 -9.71 20.70 41.13
CA GLU A 435 -9.20 20.72 42.50
C GLU A 435 -7.67 20.62 42.56
N ILE A 436 -7.03 19.87 41.66
CA ILE A 436 -5.57 19.82 41.55
C ILE A 436 -5.00 21.21 41.25
N ILE A 437 -5.56 21.90 40.24
CA ILE A 437 -5.13 23.26 39.88
C ILE A 437 -5.37 24.22 41.05
N ARG A 438 -6.55 24.14 41.70
CA ARG A 438 -6.88 24.96 42.87
C ARG A 438 -5.88 24.76 44.01
N ALA A 439 -5.52 23.51 44.29
CA ALA A 439 -4.56 23.18 45.33
C ALA A 439 -3.18 23.79 45.00
N ALA A 440 -2.73 23.69 43.75
CA ALA A 440 -1.47 24.30 43.30
C ALA A 440 -1.47 25.84 43.43
N MET A 441 -2.57 26.52 43.07
CA MET A 441 -2.71 27.98 43.26
C MET A 441 -2.62 28.39 44.73
N ARG A 442 -3.26 27.62 45.64
CA ARG A 442 -3.16 27.84 47.10
C ARG A 442 -1.74 27.62 47.62
N ALA A 443 -1.03 26.62 47.11
CA ALA A 443 0.36 26.37 47.48
C ALA A 443 1.28 27.52 47.04
N LYS A 444 1.18 28.01 45.81
CA LYS A 444 2.02 29.14 45.32
C LYS A 444 1.73 30.45 46.08
N SER A 445 0.47 30.75 46.39
CA SER A 445 0.12 31.96 47.17
C SER A 445 0.64 31.93 48.61
N THR A 446 0.71 30.76 49.24
CA THR A 446 1.28 30.60 50.59
C THR A 446 2.81 30.61 50.61
N GLN A 447 3.47 30.09 49.56
CA GLN A 447 4.91 30.21 49.35
C GLN A 447 5.35 31.67 49.24
N GLY A 448 4.62 32.49 48.47
CA GLY A 448 4.88 33.93 48.32
C GLY A 448 4.73 34.72 49.63
N ARG A 449 3.79 34.35 50.52
CA ARG A 449 3.65 35.00 51.83
C ARG A 449 4.78 34.64 52.81
N LYS A 450 5.32 33.42 52.76
CA LYS A 450 6.42 32.98 53.64
C LYS A 450 7.76 33.62 53.25
N SER A 451 8.04 33.82 51.95
CA SER A 451 9.25 34.52 51.51
C SER A 451 9.25 36.00 51.89
N HIS A 452 8.09 36.65 51.95
CA HIS A 452 7.96 38.05 52.39
C HIS A 452 8.00 38.21 53.92
N SER A 453 7.66 37.16 54.68
CA SER A 453 7.71 37.16 56.14
C SER A 453 9.10 36.88 56.73
N CYS A 454 10.08 36.47 55.93
CA CYS A 454 11.47 36.21 56.37
C CYS A 454 12.44 37.37 56.05
N ILE A 455 11.95 38.52 55.56
CA ILE A 455 12.75 39.71 55.22
C ILE A 455 12.56 40.85 56.25
N ILE A 456 11.90 40.60 57.39
CA ILE A 456 11.70 41.62 58.45
C ILE A 456 12.61 41.33 59.64
#